data_AF-A0A9E5WX95-F1
#
_entry.id   AF-A0A9E5WX95-F1
#
_cell.length_a   1.000
_cell.length_b   1.000
_cell.length_c   1.000
_cell.angle_alpha   90.00
_cell.angle_beta   90.00
_cell.angle_gamma   90.00
#
_symmetry.space_group_name_H-M   'P 1'
#
loop_
_entity.id
_entity.type
_entity.pdbx_description
1 polymer ?
#
loop_
_entity_poly.entity_id
_entity_poly.type
_entity_poly.pdbx_seq_one_letter_code
_entity_poly.pdbx_strand_id
1 'polypeptide(L)'
;MTDSANTEVEHLQADQINSLISAAGVDGTREIMDTFWRSTTDLLAALASQIAEKSLPTAAGTAHAIKGSAANVGAVSLAQTASDIEVACKSGATEDAKNLLGPADENFKAVRKCFDELLAKA
;
A
#
# COMPACT_ATOMS: atom_id res chain seq x y z
N MET A 1 -28.39 -8.68 -2.07
CA MET A 1 -28.35 -8.11 -0.71
C MET A 1 -27.05 -8.58 -0.10
N THR A 2 -25.94 -7.99 -0.56
CA THR A 2 -24.59 -8.35 -0.13
C THR A 2 -24.16 -7.31 0.88
N ASP A 3 -24.21 -7.78 2.12
CA ASP A 3 -23.55 -7.33 3.34
C ASP A 3 -22.61 -6.11 3.19
N SER A 4 -23.09 -4.94 3.64
CA SER A 4 -22.29 -3.72 3.74
C SER A 4 -21.44 -3.67 5.02
N ALA A 5 -21.34 -4.78 5.77
CA ALA A 5 -20.58 -4.84 7.02
C ALA A 5 -19.15 -5.40 6.88
N ASN A 6 -18.72 -5.86 5.70
CA ASN A 6 -17.43 -6.55 5.54
C ASN A 6 -16.29 -5.68 4.95
N THR A 7 -16.53 -4.40 4.69
CA THR A 7 -15.57 -3.52 4.00
C THR A 7 -14.53 -2.89 4.95
N GLU A 8 -14.70 -3.01 6.27
CA GLU A 8 -13.78 -2.40 7.26
C GLU A 8 -12.53 -3.27 7.57
N VAL A 9 -12.40 -4.46 6.97
CA VAL A 9 -11.31 -5.43 7.29
C VAL A 9 -10.40 -5.77 6.09
N GLU A 10 -10.73 -5.34 4.86
CA GLU A 10 -10.06 -5.89 3.66
C GLU A 10 -8.80 -5.14 3.23
N HIS A 11 -8.72 -3.83 3.51
CA HIS A 11 -7.64 -2.99 2.98
C HIS A 11 -6.59 -2.56 4.03
N LEU A 12 -7.00 -2.30 5.27
CA LEU A 12 -6.13 -1.79 6.33
C LEU A 12 -6.46 -2.37 7.72
N GLN A 13 -5.47 -2.33 8.62
CA GLN A 13 -5.62 -2.68 10.03
C GLN A 13 -6.02 -1.48 10.87
N ALA A 14 -7.32 -1.38 11.22
CA ALA A 14 -7.84 -0.26 12.00
C ALA A 14 -7.12 -0.08 13.35
N ASP A 15 -6.75 -1.18 14.02
CA ASP A 15 -6.01 -1.15 15.29
C ASP A 15 -4.64 -0.46 15.18
N GLN A 16 -3.96 -0.61 14.03
CA GLN A 16 -2.68 0.07 13.78
C GLN A 16 -2.89 1.59 13.68
N ILE A 17 -3.95 2.01 12.98
CA ILE A 17 -4.31 3.43 12.86
C ILE A 17 -4.74 4.00 14.21
N ASN A 18 -5.57 3.28 14.97
CA ASN A 18 -5.98 3.68 16.32
C ASN A 18 -4.78 3.81 17.27
N SER A 19 -3.77 2.95 17.11
CA SER A 19 -2.52 3.03 17.86
C SER A 19 -1.72 4.29 17.49
N LEU A 20 -1.66 4.64 16.20
CA LEU A 20 -1.05 5.90 15.74
C LEU A 20 -1.79 7.13 16.30
N ILE A 21 -3.12 7.13 16.25
CA ILE A 21 -3.94 8.22 16.80
C ILE A 21 -3.72 8.36 18.30
N SER A 22 -3.65 7.25 19.03
CA SER A 22 -3.39 7.26 20.48
C SER A 22 -1.99 7.80 20.81
N ALA A 23 -1.00 7.56 19.96
CA ALA A 23 0.39 7.96 20.19
C ALA A 23 0.72 9.40 19.74
N ALA A 24 0.16 9.83 18.61
CA ALA A 24 0.50 11.09 17.93
C ALA A 24 -0.67 12.07 17.82
N GLY A 25 -1.87 11.69 18.25
CA GLY A 25 -3.10 12.43 17.98
C GLY A 25 -3.54 12.31 16.53
N VAL A 26 -4.73 12.84 16.25
CA VAL A 26 -5.35 12.86 14.91
C VAL A 26 -4.45 13.60 13.91
N ASP A 27 -3.96 14.79 14.27
CA ASP A 27 -3.16 15.62 13.35
C ASP A 27 -1.76 15.04 13.12
N GLY A 28 -1.10 14.52 14.17
CA GLY A 28 0.19 13.84 13.99
C GLY A 28 0.07 12.57 13.13
N THR A 29 -1.05 11.83 13.27
CA THR A 29 -1.33 10.69 12.40
C THR A 29 -1.53 11.11 10.95
N ARG A 30 -2.21 12.23 10.69
CA ARG A 30 -2.33 12.79 9.33
C ARG A 30 -0.97 13.09 8.71
N GLU A 31 -0.07 13.75 9.44
CA GLU A 31 1.28 14.08 8.93
C GLU A 31 2.11 12.84 8.59
N ILE A 32 2.04 11.80 9.44
CA ILE A 32 2.69 10.51 9.19
C ILE A 32 2.16 9.90 7.89
N MET A 33 0.84 9.88 7.73
CA MET A 33 0.20 9.25 6.58
C MET A 33 0.39 10.08 5.30
N ASP A 34 0.42 11.40 5.37
CA ASP A 34 0.77 12.27 4.22
C ASP A 34 2.18 12.00 3.71
N THR A 35 3.11 11.71 4.62
CA THR A 35 4.46 11.29 4.25
C THR A 35 4.46 9.93 3.58
N PHE A 36 3.69 8.97 4.12
CA PHE A 36 3.50 7.66 3.50
C PHE A 36 2.85 7.74 2.11
N TRP A 37 1.83 8.58 1.92
CA TRP A 37 1.16 8.76 0.62
C TRP A 37 2.10 9.29 -0.44
N ARG A 38 2.88 10.32 -0.10
CA ARG A 38 3.85 10.93 -1.01
C ARG A 38 4.93 9.94 -1.40
N SER A 39 5.58 9.29 -0.42
CA SER A 39 6.66 8.34 -0.69
C SER A 39 6.17 7.14 -1.50
N THR A 40 5.00 6.61 -1.18
CA THR A 40 4.44 5.45 -1.88
C THR A 40 4.01 5.79 -3.31
N THR A 41 3.51 7.01 -3.55
CA THR A 41 3.22 7.49 -4.91
C THR A 41 4.48 7.49 -5.77
N ASP A 42 5.59 8.04 -5.25
CA ASP A 42 6.88 8.08 -5.94
C ASP A 42 7.42 6.66 -6.19
N LEU A 43 7.31 5.77 -5.20
CA LEU A 43 7.75 4.38 -5.32
C LEU A 43 6.92 3.57 -6.33
N LEU A 44 5.59 3.74 -6.37
CA LEU A 44 4.73 3.06 -7.34
C LEU A 44 5.04 3.52 -8.78
N ALA A 45 5.30 4.82 -8.97
CA ALA A 45 5.72 5.34 -10.27
C ALA A 45 7.09 4.76 -10.70
N ALA A 46 8.05 4.73 -9.78
CA ALA A 46 9.37 4.13 -10.03
C ALA A 46 9.26 2.63 -10.34
N LEU A 47 8.44 1.89 -9.59
CA LEU A 47 8.20 0.47 -9.78
C LEU A 47 7.62 0.18 -11.18
N ALA A 48 6.64 0.97 -11.61
CA ALA A 48 6.05 0.85 -12.95
C ALA A 48 7.09 1.07 -14.06
N SER A 49 7.95 2.09 -13.93
CA SER A 49 9.03 2.35 -14.90
C SER A 49 10.04 1.19 -14.93
N GLN A 50 10.46 0.72 -13.76
CA GLN A 50 11.44 -0.37 -13.64
C GLN A 50 10.94 -1.67 -14.26
N ILE A 51 9.65 -2.00 -14.07
CA ILE A 51 9.02 -3.17 -14.72
C ILE A 51 8.95 -2.97 -16.24
N ALA A 52 8.56 -1.78 -16.71
CA ALA A 52 8.50 -1.48 -18.15
C ALA A 52 9.88 -1.57 -18.82
N GLU A 53 10.93 -1.16 -18.13
CA GLU A 53 12.33 -1.23 -18.55
C GLU A 53 12.96 -2.63 -18.36
N LYS A 54 12.19 -3.60 -17.83
CA LYS A 54 12.64 -4.97 -17.49
C LYS A 54 13.79 -5.00 -16.46
N SER A 55 13.92 -3.96 -15.65
CA SER A 55 14.87 -3.89 -14.53
C SER A 55 14.32 -4.60 -13.29
N LEU A 56 14.09 -5.90 -13.40
CA LEU A 56 13.40 -6.70 -12.37
C LEU A 56 14.12 -6.73 -11.00
N PRO A 57 15.47 -6.79 -10.91
CA PRO A 57 16.14 -6.73 -9.61
C PRO A 57 15.89 -5.42 -8.87
N THR A 58 15.87 -4.30 -9.60
CA THR A 58 15.55 -2.99 -9.03
C THR A 58 14.06 -2.90 -8.66
N ALA A 59 13.17 -3.38 -9.54
CA ALA A 59 11.73 -3.46 -9.27
C ALA A 59 11.43 -4.27 -7.99
N ALA A 60 12.10 -5.42 -7.81
CA ALA A 60 11.95 -6.23 -6.59
C ALA A 60 12.36 -5.45 -5.33
N GLY A 61 13.43 -4.66 -5.39
CA GLY A 61 13.85 -3.79 -4.28
C GLY A 61 12.83 -2.69 -3.97
N THR A 62 12.28 -2.05 -5.00
CA THR A 62 11.24 -1.02 -4.84
C THR A 62 9.95 -1.62 -4.27
N ALA A 63 9.51 -2.77 -4.77
CA ALA A 63 8.34 -3.49 -4.24
C ALA A 63 8.54 -3.90 -2.78
N HIS A 64 9.74 -4.35 -2.40
CA HIS A 64 10.10 -4.63 -1.01
C HIS A 64 9.97 -3.39 -0.10
N ALA A 65 10.44 -2.23 -0.57
CA ALA A 65 10.34 -0.97 0.17
C ALA A 65 8.87 -0.55 0.39
N ILE A 66 8.04 -0.64 -0.66
CA ILE A 66 6.59 -0.38 -0.56
C ILE A 66 5.96 -1.34 0.45
N LYS A 67 6.25 -2.64 0.38
CA LYS A 67 5.72 -3.65 1.31
C LYS A 67 6.03 -3.28 2.76
N GLY A 68 7.29 -2.99 3.07
CA GLY A 68 7.71 -2.64 4.43
C GLY A 68 7.03 -1.36 4.94
N SER A 69 6.97 -0.33 4.10
CA SER A 69 6.31 0.93 4.44
C SER A 69 4.82 0.74 4.68
N ALA A 70 4.13 -0.02 3.81
CA ALA A 70 2.71 -0.31 3.92
C ALA A 70 2.38 -1.14 5.17
N ALA A 71 3.19 -2.16 5.47
CA ALA A 71 3.02 -2.97 6.67
C ALA A 71 3.17 -2.14 7.96
N ASN A 72 4.10 -1.18 8.00
CA ASN A 72 4.34 -0.36 9.18
C ASN A 72 3.12 0.51 9.57
N VAL A 73 2.36 0.98 8.58
CA VAL A 73 1.16 1.81 8.78
C VAL A 73 -0.15 1.00 8.71
N GLY A 74 -0.06 -0.33 8.61
CA GLY A 74 -1.24 -1.21 8.58
C GLY A 74 -1.98 -1.23 7.24
N ALA A 75 -1.36 -0.81 6.13
CA ALA A 75 -1.94 -0.85 4.78
C ALA A 75 -1.84 -2.27 4.17
N VAL A 76 -2.61 -3.22 4.70
CA VAL A 76 -2.51 -4.66 4.43
C VAL A 76 -2.60 -5.01 2.95
N SER A 77 -3.64 -4.55 2.25
CA SER A 77 -3.88 -4.92 0.84
C SER A 77 -2.74 -4.47 -0.06
N LEU A 78 -2.21 -3.26 0.17
CA LEU A 78 -1.06 -2.76 -0.57
C LEU A 78 0.23 -3.52 -0.23
N ALA A 79 0.44 -3.85 1.04
CA ALA A 79 1.59 -4.65 1.45
C ALA A 79 1.57 -6.03 0.78
N GLN A 80 0.40 -6.65 0.67
CA GLN A 80 0.23 -7.94 0.01
C GLN A 80 0.53 -7.84 -1.49
N THR A 81 -0.07 -6.89 -2.22
CA THR A 81 0.20 -6.75 -3.66
C THR A 81 1.66 -6.38 -3.93
N ALA A 82 2.28 -5.55 -3.09
CA ALA A 82 3.71 -5.25 -3.19
C ALA A 82 4.58 -6.51 -2.96
N SER A 83 4.18 -7.39 -2.05
CA SER A 83 4.82 -8.69 -1.86
C SER A 83 4.70 -9.58 -3.10
N ASP A 84 3.53 -9.61 -3.74
CA ASP A 84 3.28 -10.42 -4.93
C ASP A 84 4.12 -9.90 -6.12
N ILE A 85 4.23 -8.58 -6.28
CA ILE A 85 5.12 -7.96 -7.28
C ILE A 85 6.59 -8.28 -6.97
N GLU A 86 7.02 -8.19 -5.70
CA GLU A 86 8.38 -8.55 -5.29
C GLU A 86 8.72 -10.00 -5.69
N VAL A 87 7.79 -10.94 -5.46
CA VAL A 87 7.95 -12.35 -5.85
C VAL A 87 8.01 -12.51 -7.37
N ALA A 88 7.10 -11.89 -8.11
CA ALA A 88 7.08 -11.95 -9.58
C ALA A 88 8.36 -11.38 -10.21
N CYS A 89 8.89 -10.28 -9.67
CA CYS A 89 10.15 -9.70 -10.12
C CYS A 89 11.34 -10.65 -9.83
N LYS A 90 11.39 -11.25 -8.63
CA LYS A 90 12.45 -12.20 -8.25
C LYS A 90 12.43 -13.49 -9.08
N SER A 91 11.26 -13.92 -9.55
CA SER A 91 11.11 -15.11 -10.40
C SER A 91 11.32 -14.84 -11.89
N GLY A 92 11.52 -13.58 -12.29
CA GLY A 92 11.64 -13.20 -13.71
C GLY A 92 10.30 -13.05 -14.45
N ALA A 93 9.17 -13.19 -13.75
CA ALA A 93 7.83 -13.14 -14.32
C ALA A 93 7.38 -11.69 -14.60
N THR A 94 7.94 -11.09 -15.66
CA THR A 94 7.73 -9.67 -16.01
C THR A 94 6.25 -9.35 -16.26
N GLU A 95 5.53 -10.20 -16.99
CA GLU A 95 4.12 -9.96 -17.29
C GLU A 95 3.24 -10.07 -16.05
N ASP A 96 3.53 -11.01 -15.14
CA ASP A 96 2.81 -11.12 -13.87
C ASP A 96 3.02 -9.88 -13.00
N ALA A 97 4.28 -9.41 -12.89
CA ALA A 97 4.60 -8.16 -12.18
C ALA A 97 3.86 -6.96 -12.78
N LYS A 98 3.77 -6.88 -14.11
CA LYS A 98 3.04 -5.83 -14.82
C LYS A 98 1.54 -5.89 -14.59
N ASN A 99 0.95 -7.09 -14.58
CA ASN A 99 -0.47 -7.30 -14.32
C ASN A 99 -0.87 -6.91 -12.88
N LEU A 100 0.07 -6.95 -11.94
CA LEU A 100 -0.14 -6.56 -10.55
C LEU A 100 -0.03 -5.03 -10.30
N LEU A 101 0.47 -4.24 -11.26
CA LEU A 101 0.57 -2.77 -11.11
C LEU A 101 -0.80 -2.09 -10.98
N GLY A 102 -1.81 -2.56 -11.73
CA GLY A 102 -3.19 -2.07 -11.61
C GLY A 102 -3.77 -2.32 -10.21
N PRO A 103 -3.79 -3.59 -9.74
CA PRO A 103 -4.18 -3.91 -8.37
C PRO A 103 -3.43 -3.13 -7.29
N ALA A 104 -2.14 -2.86 -7.47
CA ALA A 104 -1.36 -2.08 -6.49
C ALA A 104 -1.87 -0.63 -6.38
N ASP A 105 -2.16 0.02 -7.51
CA ASP A 105 -2.73 1.37 -7.55
C ASP A 105 -4.17 1.42 -6.99
N GLU A 106 -4.99 0.41 -7.30
CA GLU A 106 -6.34 0.28 -6.75
C GLU A 106 -6.32 0.10 -5.23
N ASN A 107 -5.46 -0.79 -4.72
CA ASN A 107 -5.29 -1.00 -3.28
C ASN A 107 -4.74 0.24 -2.59
N PHE A 108 -3.80 0.97 -3.21
CA PHE A 108 -3.30 2.23 -2.66
C PHE A 108 -4.42 3.26 -2.48
N LYS A 109 -5.29 3.42 -3.49
CA LYS A 109 -6.45 4.31 -3.42
C LYS A 109 -7.48 3.86 -2.38
N ALA A 110 -7.75 2.55 -2.29
CA ALA A 110 -8.68 1.98 -1.34
C ALA A 110 -8.21 2.20 0.11
N VAL A 111 -6.93 1.93 0.40
CA VAL A 111 -6.35 2.17 1.73
C VAL A 111 -6.48 3.64 2.12
N ARG A 112 -6.14 4.58 1.22
CA ARG A 112 -6.26 6.01 1.49
C ARG A 112 -7.69 6.42 1.83
N LYS A 113 -8.66 5.94 1.05
CA LYS A 113 -10.08 6.20 1.31
C LYS A 113 -10.52 5.68 2.68
N CYS A 114 -10.18 4.43 3.01
CA CYS A 114 -10.55 3.83 4.29
C CYS A 114 -9.86 4.54 5.47
N PHE A 115 -8.63 5.03 5.29
CA PHE A 115 -7.96 5.86 6.29
C PHE A 115 -8.68 7.20 6.54
N ASP A 116 -9.08 7.90 5.47
CA ASP A 116 -9.82 9.16 5.57
C ASP A 116 -11.16 8.95 6.29
N GLU A 117 -11.86 7.84 6.01
CA GLU A 117 -13.11 7.45 6.68
C GLU A 117 -12.91 7.15 8.17
N LEU A 118 -11.80 6.51 8.56
CA LEU A 118 -11.48 6.24 9.96
C LEU A 118 -11.17 7.51 10.73
N LEU A 119 -10.34 8.40 10.16
CA LEU A 119 -10.00 9.68 10.77
C LEU A 119 -11.22 10.60 10.95
N ALA A 120 -12.20 10.55 10.05
CA ALA A 120 -13.42 11.34 10.16
C ALA A 120 -14.33 10.89 11.33
N LYS A 121 -14.13 9.66 11.83
CA LYS A 121 -14.87 9.07 12.96
C LYS A 121 -14.13 9.22 14.31
N ALA A 122 -12.86 9.64 14.28
CA ALA A 122 -11.95 9.69 15.43
C ALA A 122 -12.00 11.00 16.22
#